data_AF-A0A934VSR4-F1
#
_entry.id   AF-A0A934VSR4-F1
#
_cell.length_a   1.000
_cell.length_b   1.000
_cell.length_c   1.000
_cell.angle_alpha   90.00
_cell.angle_beta   90.00
_cell.angle_gamma   90.00
#
_symmetry.space_group_name_H-M   'P 1'
#
loop_
_entity.id
_entity.type
_entity.pdbx_description
1 polymer ?
#
loop_
_entity_poly.entity_id
_entity_poly.type
_entity_poly.pdbx_seq_one_letter_code
_entity_poly.pdbx_strand_id
1 'polypeptide(L)'
;MPLDLPQEALAQLMDALEKGRTIDAIKHYRAATGHGLKESKEAVEQLYAELHQQDPERFPERKKTAGCSSSAAILAVLFCVVFYFANQA
;
A
#
# COMPACT_ATOMS: atom_id res chain seq x y z
N MET A 1 0.92 -2.32 13.00
CA MET A 1 1.09 -0.99 12.36
C MET A 1 0.27 0.04 13.13
N PRO A 2 0.85 1.08 13.75
CA PRO A 2 0.09 2.28 14.06
C PRO A 2 0.40 3.31 12.97
N LEU A 3 -0.53 3.52 12.04
CA LEU A 3 -0.61 4.83 11.43
C LEU A 3 -1.00 5.78 12.58
N ASP A 4 -0.08 6.64 13.03
CA ASP A 4 -0.38 7.72 13.99
C ASP A 4 -1.22 8.81 13.31
N LEU A 5 -2.37 8.39 12.79
CA LEU A 5 -3.39 9.26 12.23
C LEU A 5 -4.43 9.54 13.32
N PRO A 6 -4.97 10.77 13.40
CA PRO A 6 -6.18 11.03 14.16
C PRO A 6 -7.28 10.08 13.67
N GLN A 7 -8.08 9.56 14.61
CA GLN A 7 -9.03 8.49 14.35
C GLN A 7 -10.02 8.82 13.23
N GLU A 8 -10.38 10.09 13.09
CA GLU A 8 -11.23 10.62 12.01
C GLU A 8 -10.58 10.47 10.62
N ALA A 9 -9.29 10.81 10.50
CA ALA A 9 -8.56 10.70 9.24
C ALA A 9 -8.38 9.23 8.83
N LEU A 10 -8.19 8.33 9.80
CA LEU A 10 -8.11 6.90 9.55
C LEU A 10 -9.44 6.35 9.02
N ALA A 11 -10.57 6.71 9.65
CA ALA A 11 -11.90 6.30 9.19
C ALA A 11 -12.19 6.80 7.77
N GLN A 12 -11.86 8.06 7.47
CA GLN A 12 -11.99 8.64 6.13
C GLN A 12 -11.08 7.97 5.11
N LEU A 13 -9.85 7.62 5.51
CA LEU A 13 -8.91 6.89 4.68
C LEU A 13 -9.46 5.51 4.34
N MET A 14 -9.96 4.75 5.33
CA MET A 14 -10.52 3.42 5.09
C MET A 14 -11.78 3.48 4.20
N ASP A 15 -12.71 4.39 4.46
CA ASP A 15 -13.89 4.61 3.62
C ASP A 15 -13.51 4.95 2.17
N ALA A 16 -12.48 5.79 2.00
CA ALA A 16 -11.95 6.11 0.70
C ALA A 16 -11.33 4.89 0.02
N LEU A 17 -10.57 4.06 0.73
CA LEU A 17 -9.98 2.84 0.18
C LEU A 17 -11.05 1.81 -0.23
N GLU A 18 -12.06 1.55 0.61
CA GLU A 18 -13.17 0.64 0.31
C GLU A 18 -13.92 1.05 -0.96
N LYS A 19 -14.15 2.35 -1.14
CA LYS A 19 -14.81 2.89 -2.34
C LYS A 19 -13.92 2.96 -3.57
N GLY A 20 -12.66 2.50 -3.48
CA GLY A 20 -11.67 2.72 -4.51
C GLY A 20 -11.54 4.21 -4.81
N ARG A 21 -11.28 5.04 -3.79
CA ARG A 21 -11.05 6.50 -3.82
C ARG A 21 -9.65 6.87 -3.35
N THR A 22 -8.62 6.30 -3.99
CA THR A 22 -7.20 6.46 -3.58
C THR A 22 -6.74 7.92 -3.50
N ILE A 23 -7.24 8.80 -4.37
CA ILE A 23 -6.88 10.23 -4.32
C ILE A 23 -7.38 10.89 -3.04
N ASP A 24 -8.58 10.55 -2.58
CA ASP A 24 -9.13 11.10 -1.35
C ASP A 24 -8.41 10.51 -0.13
N ALA A 25 -8.09 9.22 -0.15
CA ALA A 25 -7.25 8.59 0.87
C ALA A 25 -5.88 9.28 1.01
N ILE A 26 -5.23 9.64 -0.11
CA ILE A 26 -3.97 10.39 -0.11
C ILE A 26 -4.14 11.78 0.49
N LYS A 27 -5.26 12.48 0.21
CA LYS A 27 -5.54 13.79 0.82
C LYS A 27 -5.70 13.68 2.33
N HIS A 28 -6.48 12.72 2.82
CA HIS A 28 -6.69 12.50 4.25
C HIS A 28 -5.38 12.14 4.97
N TYR A 29 -4.60 11.23 4.38
CA TYR A 29 -3.29 10.85 4.91
C TYR A 29 -2.34 12.06 4.97
N ARG A 30 -2.27 12.85 3.89
CA ARG A 30 -1.43 14.04 3.81
C ARG A 30 -1.87 15.14 4.77
N ALA A 31 -3.16 15.38 4.90
CA ALA A 31 -3.70 16.40 5.80
C ALA A 31 -3.38 16.08 7.27
N ALA A 32 -3.33 14.80 7.62
CA ALA A 32 -3.05 14.35 8.98
C ALA A 32 -1.55 14.21 9.31
N THR A 33 -0.72 13.79 8.34
CA THR A 33 0.74 13.58 8.56
C THR A 33 1.60 14.75 8.12
N GLY A 34 1.11 15.60 7.21
CA GLY A 34 1.90 16.65 6.58
C GLY A 34 2.93 16.15 5.56
N HIS A 35 2.96 14.85 5.24
CA HIS A 35 3.93 14.27 4.31
C HIS A 35 3.84 14.83 2.88
N GLY A 36 4.92 14.66 2.12
CA GLY A 36 4.95 15.02 0.71
C GLY A 36 3.92 14.22 -0.11
N LEU A 37 3.52 14.75 -1.26
CA LEU A 37 2.55 14.08 -2.14
C LEU A 37 3.03 12.70 -2.58
N LYS A 38 4.34 12.56 -2.84
CA LYS A 38 4.96 11.30 -3.23
C LYS A 38 4.87 10.26 -2.10
N GLU A 39 5.33 10.62 -0.90
CA GLU A 39 5.33 9.73 0.26
C GLU A 39 3.90 9.31 0.65
N SER A 40 2.98 10.27 0.64
CA SER A 40 1.56 10.01 0.92
C SER A 40 0.94 9.06 -0.09
N LYS A 41 1.30 9.20 -1.37
CA LYS A 41 0.87 8.28 -2.42
C LYS A 41 1.43 6.89 -2.19
N GLU A 42 2.74 6.77 -1.97
CA GLU A 42 3.40 5.47 -1.78
C GLU A 42 2.84 4.73 -0.57
N ALA A 43 2.66 5.40 0.58
CA ALA A 43 2.09 4.81 1.78
C ALA A 43 0.65 4.30 1.57
N VAL A 44 -0.20 5.12 0.95
CA VAL A 44 -1.61 4.74 0.69
C VAL A 44 -1.71 3.65 -0.37
N GLU A 45 -0.84 3.66 -1.39
CA GLU A 45 -0.81 2.62 -2.43
C GLU A 45 -0.34 1.27 -1.88
N GLN A 46 0.69 1.26 -1.02
CA GLN A 46 1.15 0.04 -0.34
C GLN A 46 0.05 -0.52 0.56
N LEU A 47 -0.57 0.32 1.38
CA LEU A 47 -1.67 -0.09 2.26
C LEU A 47 -2.85 -0.65 1.46
N TYR A 48 -3.24 0.01 0.37
CA TYR A 48 -4.32 -0.48 -0.49
C TYR A 48 -3.97 -1.81 -1.16
N ALA A 49 -2.71 -2.00 -1.59
CA ALA A 49 -2.27 -3.27 -2.18
C ALA A 49 -2.30 -4.41 -1.15
N GLU A 50 -1.86 -4.17 0.08
CA GLU A 50 -1.93 -5.15 1.17
C GLU A 50 -3.39 -5.50 1.53
N LEU A 51 -4.26 -4.49 1.67
CA LEU A 51 -5.68 -4.70 1.97
C LEU A 51 -6.39 -5.44 0.83
N HIS A 52 -6.04 -5.15 -0.42
CA HIS A 52 -6.58 -5.86 -1.57
C HIS A 52 -6.15 -7.33 -1.59
N GLN A 53 -4.91 -7.64 -1.19
CA GLN A 53 -4.45 -9.02 -1.06
C GLN A 53 -5.16 -9.78 0.06
N GLN A 54 -5.53 -9.11 1.14
CA GLN A 54 -6.24 -9.72 2.27
C GLN A 54 -7.72 -9.95 1.97
N ASP A 55 -8.41 -8.94 1.42
CA ASP A 55 -9.86 -8.95 1.21
C ASP A 55 -10.24 -8.35 -0.16
N PRO A 56 -10.11 -9.12 -1.26
CA PRO A 56 -10.37 -8.61 -2.61
C PRO A 56 -11.84 -8.24 -2.84
N GLU A 57 -12.79 -8.85 -2.12
CA GLU A 57 -14.22 -8.51 -2.22
C GLU A 57 -14.56 -7.17 -1.57
N ARG A 58 -13.83 -6.78 -0.51
CA ARG A 58 -14.08 -5.53 0.23
C ARG A 58 -13.42 -4.32 -0.41
N PHE A 59 -12.29 -4.54 -1.08
CA PHE A 59 -11.52 -3.50 -1.74
C PHE A 59 -11.43 -3.81 -3.24
N PRO A 60 -12.48 -3.57 -4.04
CA PRO A 60 -12.46 -3.88 -5.47
C PRO A 60 -11.33 -3.10 -6.15
N GLU A 61 -10.53 -3.78 -6.99
CA GLU A 61 -9.42 -3.14 -7.67
C GLU A 61 -9.92 -1.92 -8.46
N ARG A 62 -9.28 -0.77 -8.24
CA ARG A 62 -9.21 0.20 -9.32
C ARG A 62 -8.41 -0.42 -10.45
N LYS A 63 -8.98 -0.54 -11.64
CA LYS A 63 -8.21 -0.76 -12.88
C LYS A 63 -7.19 0.38 -13.03
N LYS A 64 -6.01 0.20 -12.45
CA LYS A 64 -4.80 0.91 -12.88
C LYS A 64 -4.49 0.32 -14.25
N THR A 65 -4.75 1.08 -15.29
CA THR A 65 -4.25 0.76 -16.63
C THR A 65 -2.75 0.49 -16.52
N ALA A 66 -2.35 -0.74 -16.87
CA ALA A 66 -0.98 -1.27 -16.84
C ALA A 66 0.04 -0.30 -17.47
N GLY A 67 1.33 -0.27 -17.14
CA GLY A 67 2.14 -1.19 -16.34
C GLY A 67 3.55 -1.25 -16.96
N CYS A 68 4.58 -0.98 -16.16
CA CYS A 68 5.96 -1.42 -16.41
C CYS A 68 6.66 -1.46 -15.05
N SER A 69 6.61 -2.61 -14.38
CA SER A 69 7.46 -2.87 -13.22
C SER A 69 7.73 -4.37 -13.13
N SER A 70 8.57 -4.84 -14.05
CA SER A 70 9.06 -6.22 -14.15
C SER A 70 10.07 -6.60 -13.05
N SER A 71 10.06 -5.93 -11.91
CA SER A 71 11.12 -6.02 -10.89
C SER A 71 10.78 -6.93 -9.70
N ALA A 72 9.54 -7.39 -9.57
CA ALA A 72 9.14 -8.22 -8.43
C ALA A 72 9.78 -9.62 -8.43
N ALA A 73 10.03 -10.21 -9.61
CA ALA A 73 10.61 -11.55 -9.69
C ALA A 73 12.08 -11.60 -9.24
N ILE A 74 12.86 -10.56 -9.55
CA ILE A 74 14.31 -10.53 -9.24
C ILE A 74 14.53 -10.36 -7.74
N LEU A 75 13.75 -9.50 -7.08
CA LEU A 75 13.84 -9.28 -5.64
C LEU A 75 13.42 -10.51 -4.83
N ALA A 76 12.37 -11.22 -5.27
CA ALA A 76 11.91 -12.45 -4.61
C ALA A 76 12.95 -13.59 -4.72
N VAL A 77 13.59 -13.75 -5.89
CA VAL A 77 14.63 -14.78 -6.09
C VAL A 77 15.88 -14.46 -5.27
N LEU A 78 16.34 -13.20 -5.25
CA LEU A 78 17.48 -12.80 -4.44
C LEU A 78 17.22 -13.03 -2.94
N PHE A 79 16.03 -12.68 -2.45
CA PHE A 79 15.67 -12.91 -1.06
C PHE A 79 15.62 -14.41 -0.71
N CYS A 80 15.04 -15.24 -1.58
CA CYS A 80 15.05 -16.71 -1.41
C CYS A 80 16.46 -17.30 -1.37
N VAL A 81 17.37 -16.86 -2.26
CA VAL A 81 18.74 -17.38 -2.30
C VAL A 81 19.53 -16.98 -1.05
N VAL A 82 19.39 -15.74 -0.60
CA VAL A 82 20.04 -15.25 0.63
C VAL A 82 19.52 -16.00 1.86
N PHE A 83 18.20 -16.21 1.95
CA PHE A 83 17.59 -16.93 3.08
C PHE A 83 18.00 -18.41 3.10
N TYR A 84 18.11 -19.05 1.93
CA TYR A 84 18.57 -20.43 1.83
C TYR A 84 20.04 -20.59 2.28
N PHE A 85 20.93 -19.68 1.85
CA PHE A 85 22.33 -19.71 2.25
C PHE A 85 22.54 -19.38 3.73
N ALA A 86 21.80 -18.41 4.27
CA ALA A 86 21.87 -18.04 5.67
C ALA A 86 21.36 -19.15 6.62
N ASN A 87 20.47 -20.04 6.14
CA ASN A 87 19.94 -21.17 6.90
C ASN A 87 20.78 -22.46 6.75
N GLN A 88 21.88 -22.42 6.00
CA GLN A 88 22.83 -23.53 5.83
C GLN A 88 24.19 -23.27 6.52
N ALA A 89 24.33 -22.14 7.21
CA ALA A 89 25.52 -21.78 8.00
C ALA A 89 25.22 -21.84 9.50
#